data_AF-A0A7J2Y3V9-F1
#
_entry.id   AF-A0A7J2Y3V9-F1
#
_cell.length_a   1.000
_cell.length_b   1.000
_cell.length_c   1.000
_cell.angle_alpha   90.00
_cell.angle_beta   90.00
_cell.angle_gamma   90.00
#
_symmetry.space_group_name_H-M   'P 1'
#
loop_
_entity.id
_entity.type
_entity.pdbx_description
1 polymer ?
#
loop_
_entity_poly.entity_id
_entity_poly.type
_entity_poly.pdbx_seq_one_letter_code
_entity_poly.pdbx_strand_id
1 'polypeptide(L)'
;MEALIKAAQGDRERYGGTLYELLYNLYNLTAATERWRRKDYKAAGEHVAQVVESDSIGTCASLDSFPLVEEWESGKIDFETYASRLADLLQGKGIATAGQYKRVMLAARTFGKEWDGSAPKAQQALAARAAIEGAAWCTVATRTIREAATGRPLTVPLKDYAGIIQGIVGRL
;
A
#
# COMPACT_ATOMS: atom_id res chain seq x y z
N MET A 1 -6.33 26.40 18.84
CA MET A 1 -6.00 24.96 18.90
C MET A 1 -7.27 24.10 18.83
N GLU A 2 -8.30 24.40 19.62
CA GLU A 2 -9.61 23.72 19.54
C GLU A 2 -10.31 23.82 18.18
N ALA A 3 -10.22 24.95 17.47
CA ALA A 3 -10.82 25.11 16.15
C ALA A 3 -10.16 24.22 15.06
N LEU A 4 -8.85 23.98 15.18
CA LEU A 4 -8.09 23.07 14.31
C LEU A 4 -8.43 21.60 14.62
N ILE A 5 -8.63 21.27 15.90
CA ILE A 5 -9.05 19.94 16.36
C ILE A 5 -10.50 19.66 15.91
N LYS A 6 -11.40 20.63 16.01
CA LYS A 6 -12.79 20.51 15.53
C LYS A 6 -12.89 20.36 14.01
N ALA A 7 -12.10 21.12 13.25
CA ALA A 7 -12.01 20.96 11.80
C ALA A 7 -11.47 19.57 11.42
N ALA A 8 -10.41 19.11 12.10
CA ALA A 8 -9.85 17.77 11.90
C ALA A 8 -10.81 16.64 12.33
N GLN A 9 -11.64 16.85 13.35
CA GLN A 9 -12.69 15.91 13.76
C GLN A 9 -13.83 15.83 12.74
N GLY A 10 -14.28 16.98 12.22
CA GLY A 10 -15.30 17.03 11.16
C GLY A 10 -14.82 16.38 9.85
N ASP A 11 -13.54 16.54 9.50
CA ASP A 11 -12.95 15.87 8.34
C ASP A 11 -12.70 14.38 8.58
N ARG A 12 -12.42 13.96 9.83
CA ARG A 12 -12.30 12.55 10.22
C ARG A 12 -13.65 11.83 10.18
N GLU A 13 -14.75 12.50 10.53
CA GLU A 13 -16.11 11.96 10.39
C GLU A 13 -16.58 11.95 8.93
N ARG A 14 -16.14 12.94 8.13
CA ARG A 14 -16.54 13.10 6.72
C ARG A 14 -15.75 12.24 5.73
N TYR A 15 -14.47 12.00 5.99
CA TYR A 15 -13.57 11.25 5.10
C TYR A 15 -12.96 9.98 5.75
N GLY A 16 -13.21 9.73 7.04
CA GLY A 16 -12.89 8.48 7.74
C GLY A 16 -11.40 8.15 7.84
N GLY A 17 -11.10 6.90 8.22
CA GLY A 17 -9.74 6.32 8.17
C GLY A 17 -9.17 6.26 6.74
N THR A 18 -10.03 6.30 5.73
CA THR A 18 -9.68 6.20 4.31
C THR A 18 -8.89 7.42 3.80
N LEU A 19 -9.13 8.63 4.33
CA LEU A 19 -8.33 9.81 3.98
C LEU A 19 -6.94 9.79 4.62
N TYR A 20 -6.85 9.37 5.88
CA TYR A 20 -5.55 9.23 6.55
C TYR A 20 -4.68 8.19 5.85
N GLU A 21 -5.25 7.04 5.51
CA GLU A 21 -4.58 6.01 4.72
C GLU A 21 -4.13 6.54 3.35
N LEU A 22 -5.00 7.29 2.66
CA LEU A 22 -4.67 7.93 1.38
C LEU A 22 -3.47 8.87 1.53
N LEU A 23 -3.50 9.80 2.49
CA LEU A 23 -2.43 10.77 2.70
C LEU A 23 -1.12 10.07 3.10
N TYR A 24 -1.21 9.01 3.90
CA TYR A 24 -0.07 8.20 4.30
C TYR A 24 0.56 7.49 3.10
N ASN A 25 -0.23 6.88 2.22
CA ASN A 25 0.27 6.18 1.03
C ASN A 25 0.84 7.18 0.00
N LEU A 26 0.19 8.32 -0.20
CA LEU A 26 0.71 9.38 -1.07
C LEU A 26 2.04 9.95 -0.57
N TYR A 27 2.16 10.19 0.74
CA TYR A 27 3.40 10.64 1.35
C TYR A 27 4.52 9.62 1.13
N ASN A 28 4.28 8.35 1.45
CA ASN A 28 5.32 7.33 1.35
C ASN A 28 5.71 7.02 -0.10
N LEU A 29 4.76 6.98 -1.05
CA LEU A 29 5.11 6.84 -2.47
C LEU A 29 5.95 8.03 -2.95
N THR A 30 5.57 9.25 -2.60
CA THR A 30 6.35 10.45 -2.95
C THR A 30 7.75 10.39 -2.35
N ALA A 31 7.86 10.04 -1.08
CA ALA A 31 9.15 9.87 -0.40
C ALA A 31 9.99 8.79 -1.07
N ALA A 32 9.40 7.65 -1.45
CA ALA A 32 10.09 6.58 -2.16
C ALA A 32 10.65 7.06 -3.51
N THR A 33 9.87 7.80 -4.31
CA THR A 33 10.36 8.37 -5.58
C THR A 33 11.50 9.36 -5.39
N GLU A 34 11.45 10.20 -4.35
CA GLU A 34 12.49 11.17 -4.05
C GLU A 34 13.78 10.48 -3.55
N ARG A 35 13.65 9.46 -2.70
CA ARG A 35 14.78 8.62 -2.26
C ARG A 35 15.44 7.91 -3.43
N TRP A 36 14.65 7.37 -4.35
CA TRP A 36 15.15 6.79 -5.58
C TRP A 36 15.94 7.79 -6.43
N ARG A 37 15.41 9.02 -6.62
CA ARG A 37 16.12 10.11 -7.33
C ARG A 37 17.46 10.45 -6.67
N ARG A 38 17.53 10.38 -5.35
CA ARG A 38 18.75 10.61 -4.55
C ARG A 38 19.69 9.39 -4.51
N LYS A 39 19.35 8.31 -5.21
CA LYS A 39 20.08 7.02 -5.22
C LYS A 39 20.12 6.34 -3.85
N ASP A 40 19.20 6.70 -2.96
CA ASP A 40 18.99 6.11 -1.64
C ASP A 40 17.92 5.00 -1.74
N TYR A 41 18.29 3.93 -2.46
CA TYR A 41 17.38 2.86 -2.84
C TYR A 41 16.87 2.04 -1.65
N LYS A 42 17.67 1.94 -0.57
CA LYS A 42 17.26 1.30 0.68
C LYS A 42 16.09 2.07 1.30
N ALA A 43 16.25 3.37 1.52
CA ALA A 43 15.18 4.19 2.09
C ALA A 43 13.96 4.25 1.16
N ALA A 44 14.16 4.20 -0.16
CA ALA A 44 13.05 4.07 -1.11
C ALA A 44 12.25 2.77 -0.85
N GLY A 45 12.95 1.64 -0.67
CA GLY A 45 12.35 0.36 -0.31
C GLY A 45 11.62 0.38 1.04
N GLU A 46 12.18 1.03 2.06
CA GLU A 46 11.54 1.17 3.37
C GLU A 46 10.17 1.87 3.26
N HIS A 47 10.10 2.96 2.48
CA HIS A 47 8.83 3.66 2.21
C HIS A 47 7.86 2.82 1.36
N VAL A 48 8.36 2.08 0.37
CA VAL A 48 7.55 1.12 -0.41
C VAL A 48 6.87 0.11 0.52
N ALA A 49 7.60 -0.44 1.48
CA ALA A 49 7.03 -1.40 2.41
C ALA A 49 5.92 -0.79 3.28
N GLN A 50 6.07 0.47 3.72
CA GLN A 50 5.01 1.17 4.47
C GLN A 50 3.72 1.32 3.67
N VAL A 51 3.81 1.63 2.37
CA VAL A 51 2.64 1.73 1.48
C VAL A 51 1.93 0.39 1.39
N VAL A 52 2.69 -0.65 1.10
CA VAL A 52 2.15 -2.00 0.90
C VAL A 52 1.50 -2.54 2.18
N GLU A 53 2.15 -2.38 3.32
CA GLU A 53 1.63 -2.77 4.63
C GLU A 53 0.34 -1.99 4.96
N SER A 54 0.32 -0.67 4.72
CA SER A 54 -0.88 0.15 4.96
C SER A 54 -2.06 -0.25 4.07
N ASP A 55 -1.83 -0.45 2.77
CA ASP A 55 -2.86 -0.87 1.82
C ASP A 55 -3.44 -2.25 2.17
N SER A 56 -2.60 -3.19 2.63
CA SER A 56 -3.05 -4.52 3.03
C SER A 56 -3.86 -4.47 4.33
N ILE A 57 -3.41 -3.70 5.33
CA ILE A 57 -4.13 -3.51 6.61
C ILE A 57 -5.52 -2.92 6.35
N GLY A 58 -5.61 -1.85 5.56
CA GLY A 58 -6.91 -1.23 5.28
C GLY A 58 -7.85 -2.17 4.50
N THR A 59 -7.29 -3.11 3.73
CA THR A 59 -8.08 -4.13 3.03
C THR A 59 -8.64 -5.15 4.02
N CYS A 60 -7.82 -5.64 4.95
CA CYS A 60 -8.29 -6.47 6.06
C CYS A 60 -9.38 -5.75 6.88
N ALA A 61 -9.19 -4.47 7.20
CA ALA A 61 -10.17 -3.68 7.93
C ALA A 61 -11.49 -3.55 7.17
N SER A 62 -11.45 -3.39 5.84
CA SER A 62 -12.65 -3.32 5.00
C SER A 62 -13.40 -4.65 4.88
N LEU A 63 -12.72 -5.77 5.17
CA LEU A 63 -13.28 -7.12 5.13
C LEU A 63 -13.65 -7.65 6.53
N ASP A 64 -13.64 -6.79 7.56
CA ASP A 64 -13.83 -7.17 8.97
C ASP A 64 -12.87 -8.30 9.43
N SER A 65 -11.64 -8.30 8.89
CA SER A 65 -10.62 -9.33 9.11
C SER A 65 -9.39 -8.77 9.86
N PHE A 66 -9.62 -7.88 10.84
CA PHE A 66 -8.56 -7.29 11.65
C PHE A 66 -7.74 -8.32 12.48
N PRO A 67 -8.32 -9.44 12.97
CA PRO A 67 -7.51 -10.46 13.66
C PRO A 67 -6.35 -11.02 12.83
N LEU A 68 -6.48 -11.06 11.49
CA LEU A 68 -5.40 -11.47 10.61
C LEU A 68 -4.22 -10.47 10.64
N VAL A 69 -4.51 -9.17 10.77
CA VAL A 69 -3.49 -8.13 10.94
C VAL A 69 -2.80 -8.29 12.29
N GLU A 70 -3.56 -8.50 13.36
CA GLU A 70 -3.01 -8.68 14.71
C GLU A 70 -2.09 -9.91 14.81
N GLU A 71 -2.44 -11.02 14.17
CA GLU A 71 -1.56 -12.20 14.08
C GLU A 71 -0.22 -11.88 13.42
N TRP A 72 -0.25 -11.09 12.35
CA TRP A 72 0.96 -10.69 11.64
C TRP A 72 1.78 -9.66 12.43
N GLU A 73 1.17 -8.58 12.93
CA GLU A 73 1.87 -7.54 13.69
C GLU A 73 2.46 -8.06 15.01
N SER A 74 1.82 -9.07 15.63
CA SER A 74 2.37 -9.77 16.81
C SER A 74 3.46 -10.79 16.48
N GLY A 75 3.77 -11.01 15.21
CA GLY A 75 4.80 -11.95 14.75
C GLY A 75 4.41 -13.43 14.84
N LYS A 76 3.12 -13.75 15.06
CA LYS A 76 2.65 -15.14 15.05
C LYS A 76 2.71 -15.76 13.65
N ILE A 77 2.55 -14.94 12.62
CA ILE A 77 2.71 -15.31 11.22
C ILE A 77 3.64 -14.32 10.52
N ASP A 78 4.37 -14.79 9.51
CA ASP A 78 5.14 -13.91 8.64
C ASP A 78 4.25 -13.20 7.62
N PHE A 79 4.83 -12.25 6.89
CA PHE A 79 4.09 -11.47 5.91
C PHE A 79 3.64 -12.30 4.71
N GLU A 80 4.36 -13.35 4.32
CA GLU A 80 3.96 -14.22 3.21
C GLU A 80 2.70 -15.02 3.55
N THR A 81 2.65 -15.56 4.77
CA THR A 81 1.49 -16.24 5.32
C THR A 81 0.31 -15.28 5.43
N TYR A 82 0.54 -14.08 5.97
CA TYR A 82 -0.46 -13.01 6.02
C TYR A 82 -1.03 -12.67 4.64
N ALA A 83 -0.16 -12.41 3.65
CA ALA A 83 -0.53 -12.08 2.28
C ALA A 83 -1.30 -13.22 1.59
N SER A 84 -0.93 -14.47 1.88
CA SER A 84 -1.62 -15.66 1.37
C SER A 84 -3.03 -15.75 1.91
N ARG A 85 -3.20 -15.64 3.23
CA ARG A 85 -4.52 -15.67 3.87
C ARG A 85 -5.41 -14.50 3.43
N LEU A 86 -4.84 -13.30 3.24
CA LEU A 86 -5.57 -12.19 2.66
C LEU A 86 -6.04 -12.49 1.23
N ALA A 87 -5.20 -13.11 0.41
CA ALA A 87 -5.58 -13.50 -0.94
C ALA A 87 -6.71 -14.54 -0.95
N ASP A 88 -6.66 -15.53 -0.06
CA ASP A 88 -7.71 -16.54 0.08
C ASP A 88 -9.05 -15.91 0.49
N LEU A 89 -9.02 -14.96 1.44
CA LEU A 89 -10.20 -14.19 1.83
C LEU A 89 -10.80 -13.42 0.64
N LEU A 90 -9.96 -12.75 -0.15
CA LEU A 90 -10.38 -12.02 -1.34
C LEU A 90 -10.95 -12.95 -2.43
N GLN A 91 -10.35 -14.12 -2.64
CA GLN A 91 -10.88 -15.13 -3.56
C GLN A 91 -12.25 -15.63 -3.10
N GLY A 92 -12.43 -15.87 -1.80
CA GLY A 92 -13.73 -16.21 -1.21
C GLY A 92 -14.81 -15.13 -1.41
N LYS A 93 -14.40 -13.87 -1.65
CA LYS A 93 -15.27 -12.75 -2.02
C LYS A 93 -15.45 -12.58 -3.54
N GLY A 94 -14.93 -13.50 -4.35
CA GLY A 94 -15.05 -13.46 -5.81
C GLY A 94 -14.03 -12.56 -6.52
N ILE A 95 -12.98 -12.11 -5.84
CA ILE A 95 -11.95 -11.25 -6.43
C ILE A 95 -10.96 -12.09 -7.25
N ALA A 96 -11.20 -12.18 -8.55
CA ALA A 96 -10.37 -12.97 -9.48
C ALA A 96 -8.89 -12.56 -9.50
N THR A 97 -8.59 -11.28 -9.23
CA THR A 97 -7.23 -10.74 -9.25
C THR A 97 -6.47 -10.92 -7.94
N ALA A 98 -7.06 -11.54 -6.90
CA ALA A 98 -6.44 -11.68 -5.57
C ALA A 98 -5.05 -12.33 -5.60
N GLY A 99 -4.85 -13.35 -6.45
CA GLY A 99 -3.54 -13.99 -6.61
C GLY A 99 -2.48 -13.08 -7.25
N GLN A 100 -2.88 -12.22 -8.19
CA GLN A 100 -1.99 -11.20 -8.75
C GLN A 100 -1.66 -10.16 -7.69
N TYR A 101 -2.67 -9.70 -6.95
CA TYR A 101 -2.52 -8.74 -5.87
C TYR A 101 -1.50 -9.21 -4.83
N LYS A 102 -1.62 -10.46 -4.35
CA LYS A 102 -0.64 -11.11 -3.47
C LYS A 102 0.78 -11.03 -4.02
N ARG A 103 0.99 -11.47 -5.27
CA ARG A 103 2.34 -11.57 -5.85
C ARG A 103 3.03 -10.21 -5.98
N VAL A 104 2.29 -9.19 -6.45
CA VAL A 104 2.84 -7.84 -6.59
C VAL A 104 3.13 -7.23 -5.21
N MET A 105 2.21 -7.40 -4.26
CA MET A 105 2.36 -6.98 -2.88
C MET A 105 3.62 -7.57 -2.24
N LEU A 106 3.82 -8.89 -2.35
CA LEU A 106 5.00 -9.56 -1.82
C LEU A 106 6.28 -9.04 -2.46
N ALA A 107 6.33 -9.00 -3.80
CA ALA A 107 7.52 -8.55 -4.51
C ALA A 107 7.93 -7.11 -4.13
N ALA A 108 6.95 -6.19 -4.04
CA ALA A 108 7.20 -4.80 -3.67
C ALA A 108 7.70 -4.68 -2.23
N ARG A 109 7.06 -5.38 -1.28
CA ARG A 109 7.47 -5.31 0.13
C ARG A 109 8.81 -5.98 0.39
N THR A 110 9.06 -7.16 -0.19
CA THR A 110 10.30 -7.92 -0.01
C THR A 110 11.51 -7.08 -0.38
N PHE A 111 11.45 -6.33 -1.47
CA PHE A 111 12.54 -5.42 -1.84
C PHE A 111 12.93 -4.44 -0.71
N GLY A 112 11.93 -3.89 0.00
CA GLY A 112 12.17 -2.95 1.10
C GLY A 112 12.67 -3.58 2.39
N LYS A 113 12.28 -4.83 2.67
CA LYS A 113 12.61 -5.52 3.92
C LYS A 113 13.86 -6.40 3.83
N GLU A 114 14.17 -6.91 2.63
CA GLU A 114 15.29 -7.81 2.34
C GLU A 114 16.31 -7.15 1.41
N TRP A 115 16.55 -5.86 1.63
CA TRP A 115 17.46 -5.07 0.82
C TRP A 115 18.90 -5.61 0.83
N ASP A 116 19.41 -5.99 -0.35
CA ASP A 116 20.81 -6.36 -0.55
C ASP A 116 21.66 -5.14 -0.92
N GLY A 117 22.39 -4.61 0.06
CA GLY A 117 23.31 -3.49 -0.13
C GLY A 117 24.55 -3.82 -0.98
N SER A 118 24.88 -5.10 -1.15
CA SER A 118 26.07 -5.58 -1.88
C SER A 118 25.86 -5.71 -3.38
N ALA A 119 24.60 -5.78 -3.84
CA ALA A 119 24.26 -5.89 -5.25
C ALA A 119 24.79 -4.68 -6.07
N PRO A 120 25.06 -4.83 -7.38
CA PRO A 120 25.42 -3.72 -8.25
C PRO A 120 24.41 -2.57 -8.20
N LYS A 121 24.88 -1.32 -8.26
CA LYS A 121 24.01 -0.12 -8.16
C LYS A 121 22.92 -0.05 -9.24
N ALA A 122 23.16 -0.60 -10.43
CA ALA A 122 22.16 -0.68 -11.48
C ALA A 122 21.03 -1.66 -11.12
N GLN A 123 21.37 -2.83 -10.57
CA GLN A 123 20.40 -3.82 -10.11
C GLN A 123 19.56 -3.26 -8.95
N GLN A 124 20.22 -2.62 -7.99
CA GLN A 124 19.60 -1.87 -6.90
C GLN A 124 18.58 -0.83 -7.39
N ALA A 125 18.95 -0.02 -8.40
CA ALA A 125 18.08 1.00 -8.97
C ALA A 125 16.85 0.42 -9.68
N LEU A 126 17.04 -0.66 -10.46
CA LEU A 126 15.96 -1.35 -11.15
C LEU A 126 14.99 -2.02 -10.17
N ALA A 127 15.52 -2.69 -9.15
CA ALA A 127 14.70 -3.34 -8.13
C ALA A 127 13.89 -2.30 -7.33
N ALA A 128 14.50 -1.16 -6.97
CA ALA A 128 13.78 -0.05 -6.32
C ALA A 128 12.67 0.53 -7.20
N ARG A 129 12.94 0.73 -8.49
CA ARG A 129 11.93 1.20 -9.45
C ARG A 129 10.76 0.23 -9.54
N ALA A 130 11.05 -1.06 -9.73
CA ALA A 130 10.03 -2.10 -9.81
C ALA A 130 9.18 -2.17 -8.53
N ALA A 131 9.81 -2.02 -7.36
CA ALA A 131 9.12 -2.04 -6.08
C ALA A 131 8.21 -0.81 -5.89
N ILE A 132 8.63 0.38 -6.31
CA ILE A 132 7.81 1.61 -6.30
C ILE A 132 6.61 1.48 -7.24
N GLU A 133 6.84 1.03 -8.49
CA GLU A 133 5.77 0.80 -9.46
C GLU A 133 4.80 -0.29 -8.97
N GLY A 134 5.31 -1.35 -8.32
CA GLY A 134 4.50 -2.40 -7.70
C GLY A 134 3.64 -1.90 -6.54
N ALA A 135 4.20 -1.10 -5.63
CA ALA A 135 3.44 -0.49 -4.55
C ALA A 135 2.38 0.48 -5.07
N ALA A 136 2.72 1.32 -6.05
CA ALA A 136 1.76 2.21 -6.69
C ALA A 136 0.60 1.43 -7.34
N TRP A 137 0.89 0.31 -8.00
CA TRP A 137 -0.13 -0.58 -8.53
C TRP A 137 -1.00 -1.17 -7.40
N CYS A 138 -0.39 -1.65 -6.30
CA CYS A 138 -1.13 -2.16 -5.14
C CYS A 138 -2.08 -1.10 -4.57
N THR A 139 -1.60 0.14 -4.43
CA THR A 139 -2.39 1.27 -3.93
C THR A 139 -3.64 1.56 -4.77
N VAL A 140 -3.53 1.46 -6.10
CA VAL A 140 -4.69 1.59 -6.99
C VAL A 140 -5.58 0.34 -6.93
N ALA A 141 -4.99 -0.85 -7.00
CA ALA A 141 -5.70 -2.13 -7.00
C ALA A 141 -6.53 -2.33 -5.72
N THR A 142 -5.98 -1.97 -4.56
CA THR A 142 -6.63 -2.03 -3.26
C THR A 142 -7.98 -1.31 -3.25
N ARG A 143 -8.11 -0.18 -3.94
CA ARG A 143 -9.38 0.54 -4.02
C ARG A 143 -10.42 -0.24 -4.82
N THR A 144 -10.06 -0.69 -6.01
CA THR A 144 -10.93 -1.53 -6.85
C THR A 144 -11.33 -2.81 -6.13
N ILE A 145 -10.39 -3.43 -5.40
CA ILE A 145 -10.63 -4.63 -4.61
C ILE A 145 -11.63 -4.37 -3.48
N ARG A 146 -11.45 -3.30 -2.70
CA ARG A 146 -12.35 -2.97 -1.58
C ARG A 146 -13.75 -2.62 -2.05
N GLU A 147 -13.87 -1.85 -3.13
CA GLU A 147 -15.17 -1.54 -3.73
C GLU A 147 -15.88 -2.82 -4.19
N ALA A 148 -15.18 -3.70 -4.92
CA ALA A 148 -15.74 -4.96 -5.38
C ALA A 148 -16.09 -5.92 -4.23
N ALA A 149 -15.25 -6.03 -3.21
CA ALA A 149 -15.43 -6.98 -2.12
C ALA A 149 -16.50 -6.55 -1.10
N THR A 150 -16.74 -5.24 -0.95
CA THR A 150 -17.71 -4.69 0.01
C THR A 150 -18.99 -4.17 -0.63
N GLY A 151 -18.98 -3.92 -1.94
CA GLY A 151 -20.07 -3.25 -2.66
C GLY A 151 -20.26 -1.79 -2.27
N ARG A 152 -19.35 -1.20 -1.48
CA ARG A 152 -19.43 0.20 -1.03
C ARG A 152 -18.66 1.10 -2.00
N PRO A 153 -19.22 2.25 -2.40
CA PRO A 153 -18.55 3.16 -3.32
C PRO A 153 -17.31 3.78 -2.68
N LEU A 154 -16.31 4.08 -3.51
CA LEU A 154 -15.12 4.79 -3.07
C LEU A 154 -15.43 6.23 -2.67
N THR A 155 -14.93 6.66 -1.51
CA THR A 155 -15.04 8.06 -1.05
C THR A 155 -14.31 9.05 -1.96
N VAL A 156 -13.23 8.61 -2.61
CA VAL A 156 -12.48 9.38 -3.61
C VAL A 156 -12.54 8.61 -4.94
N PRO A 157 -12.95 9.25 -6.06
CA PRO A 157 -13.04 8.60 -7.35
C PRO A 157 -11.72 7.94 -7.77
N LEU A 158 -11.80 6.72 -8.30
CA LEU A 158 -10.62 5.95 -8.71
C LEU A 158 -9.77 6.69 -9.75
N LYS A 159 -10.41 7.40 -10.69
CA LYS A 159 -9.73 8.16 -11.75
C LYS A 159 -8.81 9.24 -11.18
N ASP A 160 -9.32 10.03 -10.24
CA ASP A 160 -8.57 11.14 -9.64
C ASP A 160 -7.40 10.60 -8.82
N TYR A 161 -7.67 9.52 -8.06
CA TYR A 161 -6.64 8.87 -7.28
C TYR A 161 -5.53 8.25 -8.15
N ALA A 162 -5.90 7.49 -9.17
CA ALA A 162 -4.95 6.91 -10.12
C ALA A 162 -4.13 7.99 -10.84
N GLY A 163 -4.73 9.13 -11.19
CA GLY A 163 -4.03 10.27 -11.78
C GLY A 163 -2.94 10.85 -10.86
N ILE A 164 -3.23 10.97 -9.56
CA ILE A 164 -2.23 11.41 -8.56
C ILE A 164 -1.08 10.41 -8.46
N ILE A 165 -1.40 9.11 -8.34
CA ILE A 165 -0.40 8.03 -8.23
C ILE A 165 0.49 7.99 -9.48
N GLN A 166 -0.09 8.08 -10.68
CA GLN A 166 0.64 8.16 -11.94
C GLN A 166 1.55 9.39 -11.99
N GLY A 167 1.09 10.55 -11.51
CA GLY A 167 1.89 11.76 -11.45
C GLY A 167 3.08 11.68 -10.47
N ILE A 168 2.98 10.86 -9.42
CA ILE A 168 4.09 10.57 -8.49
C ILE A 168 5.10 9.64 -9.17
N VAL A 169 4.65 8.50 -9.67
CA VAL A 169 5.51 7.46 -10.26
C VAL A 169 6.16 7.91 -11.57
N GLY A 170 5.50 8.76 -12.35
CA GLY A 170 6.05 9.34 -13.59
C GLY A 170 7.30 10.22 -13.39
N ARG A 171 7.74 10.42 -12.15
CA ARG A 171 8.96 11.17 -11.78
C ARG A 171 10.19 10.28 -11.59
N LEU A 172 10.02 8.95 -11.69
CA LEU A 172 11.11 7.96 -11.70
C LEU A 172 11.91 8.01 -13.01
#